data_AF-Q0W215-F1
#
_entry.id   AF-Q0W215-F1
#
_cell.length_a   1.000
_cell.length_b   1.000
_cell.length_c   1.000
_cell.angle_alpha   90.00
_cell.angle_beta   90.00
_cell.angle_gamma   90.00
#
_symmetry.space_group_name_H-M   'P 1'
#
loop_
_entity.id
_entity.type
_entity.pdbx_description
1 polymer ?
#
loop_
_entity_poly.entity_id
_entity_poly.type
_entity_poly.pdbx_seq_one_letter_code
_entity_poly.pdbx_strand_id
1 'polypeptide(L)'
;MSESGRKIIFVDGSGSGHSAAHFSDDEVYFTHQKGATNNEAEYNGVILALEHLPAGAKATIQSDSQLVVNQLNGKYRINYPHLNLKRQAILALIEKKRLDVRIEWIPREKNKADADIRNRHGASESPKKGPAKATSSINRRQKAESAAEYIKFLEAEVARLTEENKMLMKQIPKL
;
A
#
# COMPACT_ATOMS: atom_id res chain seq x y z
N MET A 1 -5.38 27.46 2.91
CA MET A 1 -4.54 26.52 3.71
C MET A 1 -3.53 25.93 2.74
N SER A 2 -2.24 26.20 2.93
CA SER A 2 -1.21 25.88 1.93
C SER A 2 -1.02 24.36 1.76
N GLU A 3 -0.95 23.90 0.50
CA GLU A 3 -0.54 22.55 0.07
C GLU A 3 0.90 22.16 0.51
N SER A 4 1.66 23.11 1.06
CA SER A 4 3.01 22.94 1.60
C SER A 4 3.07 21.78 2.62
N GLY A 5 3.74 20.69 2.23
CA GLY A 5 4.08 19.56 3.10
C GLY A 5 3.34 18.24 2.81
N ARG A 6 2.43 18.21 1.83
CA ARG A 6 1.79 16.96 1.40
C ARG A 6 2.67 16.21 0.41
N LYS A 7 3.07 14.98 0.75
CA LYS A 7 3.92 14.17 -0.11
C LYS A 7 3.10 13.49 -1.21
N ILE A 8 3.56 13.57 -2.47
CA ILE A 8 2.97 12.80 -3.57
C ILE A 8 3.66 11.44 -3.66
N ILE A 9 2.87 10.38 -3.79
CA ILE A 9 3.36 9.01 -3.95
C ILE A 9 2.59 8.36 -5.10
N PHE A 10 3.30 7.86 -6.11
CA PHE A 10 2.73 7.09 -7.20
C PHE A 10 2.77 5.61 -6.83
N VAL A 11 1.69 4.87 -7.07
CA VAL A 11 1.64 3.43 -6.84
C VAL A 11 1.15 2.70 -8.08
N ASP A 12 1.66 1.49 -8.26
CA ASP A 12 1.23 0.60 -9.33
C ASP A 12 1.35 -0.86 -8.89
N GLY A 13 0.60 -1.73 -9.56
CA GLY A 13 0.64 -3.17 -9.41
C GLY A 13 0.52 -3.87 -10.76
N SER A 14 1.20 -5.01 -10.91
CA SER A 14 1.09 -5.83 -12.11
C SER A 14 0.50 -7.21 -11.82
N GLY A 15 -0.11 -7.83 -12.84
CA GLY A 15 -0.61 -9.21 -12.77
C GLY A 15 0.45 -10.29 -12.53
N SER A 16 1.74 -9.91 -12.52
CA SER A 16 2.85 -10.79 -12.08
C SER A 16 3.04 -10.79 -10.55
N GLY A 17 2.25 -9.99 -9.83
CA GLY A 17 2.26 -9.85 -8.38
C GLY A 17 3.23 -8.80 -7.84
N HIS A 18 3.89 -8.03 -8.71
CA HIS A 18 4.79 -6.95 -8.32
C HIS A 18 4.03 -5.67 -8.05
N SER A 19 4.45 -4.93 -7.03
CA SER A 19 3.91 -3.61 -6.71
C SER A 19 5.04 -2.63 -6.43
N ALA A 20 4.81 -1.36 -6.74
CA ALA A 20 5.75 -0.28 -6.50
C ALA A 20 5.07 0.90 -5.78
N ALA A 21 5.87 1.64 -5.02
CA ALA A 21 5.51 2.93 -4.44
C ALA A 21 6.67 3.90 -4.67
N HIS A 22 6.46 4.87 -5.55
CA HIS A 22 7.43 5.90 -5.94
C HIS A 22 7.08 7.22 -5.24
N PHE A 23 7.94 7.66 -4.34
CA PHE A 23 7.75 8.88 -3.56
C PHE A 23 8.32 10.09 -4.33
N SER A 24 7.72 11.26 -4.15
CA SER A 24 8.11 12.50 -4.86
C SER A 24 9.52 13.01 -4.56
N ASP A 25 10.18 12.49 -3.54
CA ASP A 25 11.61 12.69 -3.23
C ASP A 25 12.50 11.57 -3.82
N ASP A 26 12.03 10.93 -4.88
CA ASP A 26 12.71 9.91 -5.68
C ASP A 26 13.05 8.59 -4.94
N GLU A 27 12.51 8.39 -3.73
CA GLU A 27 12.56 7.08 -3.08
C GLU A 27 11.54 6.11 -3.72
N VAL A 28 11.99 4.94 -4.16
CA VAL A 28 11.14 3.91 -4.75
C VAL A 28 11.21 2.61 -3.97
N TYR A 29 10.04 2.11 -3.58
CA TYR A 29 9.89 0.86 -2.85
C TYR A 29 9.19 -0.17 -3.72
N PHE A 30 9.56 -1.44 -3.54
CA PHE A 30 8.97 -2.55 -4.29
C PHE A 30 8.59 -3.71 -3.36
N THR A 31 7.56 -4.46 -3.75
CA THR A 31 7.19 -5.72 -3.11
C THR A 31 6.70 -6.72 -4.16
N HIS A 32 6.72 -8.00 -3.81
CA HIS A 32 6.21 -9.08 -4.66
C HIS A 32 5.38 -10.06 -3.85
N GLN A 33 4.16 -10.31 -4.33
CA GLN A 33 3.27 -11.34 -3.82
C GLN A 33 3.01 -12.35 -4.93
N LYS A 34 3.59 -13.55 -4.80
CA LYS A 34 3.35 -14.66 -5.73
C LYS A 34 1.85 -14.98 -5.80
N GLY A 35 1.34 -15.12 -7.02
CA GLY A 35 -0.07 -15.48 -7.27
C GLY A 35 -1.07 -14.34 -7.03
N ALA A 36 -0.63 -13.13 -6.71
CA ALA A 36 -1.52 -11.98 -6.63
C ALA A 36 -2.09 -11.62 -8.00
N THR A 37 -3.39 -11.37 -8.04
CA THR A 37 -4.06 -10.75 -9.18
C THR A 37 -3.61 -9.30 -9.35
N ASN A 38 -3.94 -8.70 -10.50
CA ASN A 38 -3.61 -7.30 -10.77
C ASN A 38 -4.16 -6.37 -9.67
N ASN A 39 -5.45 -6.49 -9.33
CA ASN A 39 -6.07 -5.66 -8.30
C ASN A 39 -5.43 -5.88 -6.92
N GLU A 40 -5.04 -7.10 -6.57
CA GLU A 40 -4.34 -7.35 -5.31
C GLU A 40 -2.96 -6.69 -5.27
N ALA A 41 -2.24 -6.69 -6.39
CA ALA A 41 -0.95 -6.01 -6.52
C ALA A 41 -1.11 -4.48 -6.41
N GLU A 42 -2.19 -3.90 -6.94
CA GLU A 42 -2.50 -2.47 -6.81
C GLU A 42 -2.78 -2.07 -5.35
N TYR A 43 -3.60 -2.86 -4.64
CA TYR A 43 -3.81 -2.69 -3.20
C TYR A 43 -2.50 -2.81 -2.41
N ASN A 44 -1.61 -3.73 -2.81
CA ASN A 44 -0.30 -3.89 -2.18
C ASN A 44 0.59 -2.66 -2.40
N GLY A 45 0.51 -1.99 -3.57
CA GLY A 45 1.20 -0.71 -3.81
C GLY A 45 0.77 0.36 -2.82
N VAL A 46 -0.54 0.50 -2.57
CA VAL A 46 -1.06 1.43 -1.55
C VAL A 46 -0.57 1.07 -0.15
N ILE A 47 -0.64 -0.21 0.24
CA ILE A 47 -0.15 -0.67 1.55
C ILE A 47 1.36 -0.37 1.69
N LEU A 48 2.13 -0.63 0.64
CA LEU A 48 3.57 -0.39 0.61
C LEU A 48 3.89 1.10 0.83
N ALA A 49 3.16 2.00 0.17
CA ALA A 49 3.29 3.44 0.39
C ALA A 49 3.01 3.83 1.86
N LEU A 50 1.91 3.33 2.43
CA LEU A 50 1.52 3.62 3.82
C LEU A 50 2.52 3.07 4.84
N GLU A 51 3.10 1.89 4.58
CA GLU A 51 4.14 1.28 5.42
C GLU A 51 5.41 2.13 5.50
N HIS A 52 5.74 2.88 4.44
CA HIS A 52 6.94 3.71 4.36
C HIS A 52 6.71 5.19 4.72
N LEU A 53 5.46 5.62 4.88
CA LEU A 53 5.16 6.95 5.43
C LEU A 53 5.49 7.04 6.93
N PRO A 54 6.10 8.14 7.40
CA PRO A 54 6.29 8.39 8.83
C PRO A 54 4.95 8.71 9.50
N ALA A 55 4.87 8.51 10.82
CA ALA A 55 3.68 8.85 11.58
C ALA A 55 3.37 10.36 11.49
N GLY A 56 2.09 10.72 11.36
CA GLY A 56 1.61 12.09 11.21
C GLY A 56 1.77 12.67 9.80
N ALA A 57 2.27 11.91 8.82
CA ALA A 57 2.47 12.42 7.48
C ALA A 57 1.17 12.74 6.74
N LYS A 58 1.25 13.75 5.86
CA LYS A 58 0.20 14.07 4.89
C LYS A 58 0.64 13.60 3.52
N ALA A 59 -0.21 12.84 2.82
CA ALA A 59 0.14 12.29 1.52
C ALA A 59 -1.05 12.25 0.55
N THR A 60 -0.74 12.39 -0.74
CA THR A 60 -1.64 12.00 -1.83
C THR A 60 -1.01 10.80 -2.53
N ILE A 61 -1.71 9.67 -2.47
CA ILE A 61 -1.37 8.45 -3.18
C ILE A 61 -2.10 8.47 -4.52
N GLN A 62 -1.36 8.39 -5.61
CA GLN A 62 -1.86 8.44 -6.97
C GLN A 62 -1.70 7.07 -7.63
N SER A 63 -2.76 6.59 -8.28
CA SER A 63 -2.79 5.32 -9.01
C SER A 63 -3.53 5.51 -10.33
N ASP A 64 -3.19 4.72 -11.34
CA ASP A 64 -3.92 4.69 -12.61
C ASP A 64 -5.08 3.67 -12.62
N SER A 65 -5.26 2.92 -11.54
CA SER A 65 -6.37 1.99 -11.34
C SER A 65 -7.62 2.69 -10.79
N GLN A 66 -8.51 3.15 -11.69
CA GLN A 66 -9.79 3.77 -11.29
C GLN A 66 -10.62 2.87 -10.36
N LEU A 67 -10.62 1.56 -10.60
CA LEU A 67 -11.34 0.59 -9.77
C LEU A 67 -10.85 0.63 -8.31
N VAL A 68 -9.53 0.51 -8.11
CA VAL A 68 -8.93 0.46 -6.77
C VAL A 68 -9.10 1.80 -6.07
N VAL A 69 -8.87 2.91 -6.76
CA VAL A 69 -9.10 4.27 -6.23
C VAL A 69 -10.55 4.43 -5.77
N ASN A 70 -11.53 4.04 -6.60
CA ASN A 70 -12.94 4.17 -6.25
C ASN A 70 -13.37 3.22 -5.12
N GLN A 71 -12.82 2.01 -5.05
CA GLN A 71 -13.08 1.07 -3.96
C GLN A 71 -12.51 1.56 -2.62
N LEU A 72 -11.28 2.08 -2.62
CA LEU A 72 -10.64 2.60 -1.40
C LEU A 72 -11.32 3.86 -0.89
N ASN A 73 -11.78 4.72 -1.80
CA ASN A 73 -12.60 5.89 -1.48
C ASN A 73 -14.07 5.55 -1.15
N GLY A 74 -14.45 4.28 -1.13
CA GLY A 74 -15.80 3.84 -0.77
C GLY A 74 -16.89 4.16 -1.80
N LYS A 75 -16.51 4.59 -3.01
CA LYS A 75 -17.44 4.86 -4.11
C LYS A 75 -17.96 3.55 -4.73
N TYR A 76 -17.10 2.53 -4.83
CA TYR A 76 -17.44 1.23 -5.39
C TYR A 76 -17.39 0.13 -4.34
N ARG A 77 -18.30 -0.86 -4.47
CA ARG A 77 -18.35 -2.04 -3.60
C ARG A 77 -17.14 -2.95 -3.82
N ILE A 78 -16.66 -3.56 -2.74
CA ILE A 78 -15.66 -4.62 -2.77
C ILE A 78 -16.37 -5.95 -2.53
N ASN A 79 -16.36 -6.81 -3.55
CA ASN A 79 -17.07 -8.10 -3.51
C ASN A 79 -16.19 -9.28 -3.07
N TYR A 80 -14.88 -9.08 -2.99
CA TYR A 80 -13.94 -10.15 -2.64
C TYR A 80 -13.46 -10.00 -1.20
N PRO A 81 -13.61 -11.04 -0.35
CA PRO A 81 -13.24 -10.97 1.07
C PRO A 81 -11.78 -10.53 1.32
N HIS A 82 -10.83 -11.08 0.56
CA HIS A 82 -9.41 -10.75 0.70
C HIS A 82 -9.11 -9.27 0.36
N LEU A 83 -9.77 -8.68 -0.64
CA LEU A 83 -9.65 -7.24 -0.93
C LEU A 83 -10.28 -6.37 0.17
N ASN A 84 -11.37 -6.86 0.78
CA ASN A 84 -11.99 -6.18 1.91
C ASN A 84 -11.06 -6.15 3.13
N LEU A 85 -10.37 -7.26 3.40
CA LEU A 85 -9.35 -7.33 4.45
C LEU A 85 -8.16 -6.41 4.15
N LYS A 86 -7.71 -6.31 2.89
CA LYS A 86 -6.66 -5.34 2.50
C LYS A 86 -7.12 -3.89 2.72
N ARG A 87 -8.37 -3.55 2.39
CA ARG A 87 -8.94 -2.22 2.71
C ARG A 87 -8.94 -1.96 4.21
N GLN A 88 -9.33 -2.94 5.02
CA GLN A 88 -9.30 -2.81 6.48
C GLN A 88 -7.87 -2.58 7.00
N ALA A 89 -6.89 -3.31 6.47
CA ALA A 89 -5.48 -3.11 6.80
C ALA A 89 -4.99 -1.70 6.43
N ILE A 90 -5.38 -1.18 5.25
CA ILE A 90 -5.10 0.20 4.81
C ILE A 90 -5.66 1.21 5.81
N LEU A 91 -6.94 1.09 6.19
CA LEU A 91 -7.58 1.99 7.14
C LEU A 91 -6.91 1.92 8.52
N ALA A 92 -6.61 0.72 9.00
CA ALA A 92 -5.93 0.52 10.28
C ALA A 92 -4.51 1.10 10.28
N LEU A 93 -3.77 1.02 9.17
CA LEU A 93 -2.45 1.65 9.01
C LEU A 93 -2.55 3.19 9.02
N ILE A 94 -3.54 3.76 8.33
CA ILE A 94 -3.80 5.20 8.32
C ILE A 94 -4.07 5.69 9.75
N GLU A 95 -4.96 5.01 10.47
CA GLU A 95 -5.28 5.35 11.87
C GLU A 95 -4.06 5.20 12.79
N LYS A 96 -3.38 4.05 12.72
CA LYS A 96 -2.21 3.73 13.56
C LYS A 96 -1.14 4.80 13.47
N LYS A 97 -0.85 5.22 12.25
CA LYS A 97 0.19 6.22 11.96
C LYS A 97 -0.35 7.64 11.96
N ARG A 98 -1.64 7.86 12.26
CA ARG A 98 -2.31 9.17 12.23
C ARG A 98 -2.05 9.93 10.92
N LEU A 99 -2.18 9.23 9.80
CA LEU A 99 -1.90 9.78 8.47
C LEU A 99 -3.10 10.58 7.94
N ASP A 100 -2.82 11.66 7.22
CA ASP A 100 -3.81 12.37 6.39
C ASP A 100 -3.57 11.99 4.92
N VAL A 101 -4.34 11.02 4.43
CA VAL A 101 -4.14 10.41 3.10
C VAL A 101 -5.31 10.76 2.17
N ARG A 102 -4.99 11.22 0.96
CA ARG A 102 -5.90 11.23 -0.18
C ARG A 102 -5.48 10.15 -1.17
N ILE A 103 -6.44 9.49 -1.80
CA ILE A 103 -6.19 8.50 -2.85
C ILE A 103 -6.87 9.01 -4.12
N GLU A 104 -6.08 9.27 -5.14
CA GLU A 104 -6.51 9.94 -6.36
C GLU A 104 -6.17 9.12 -7.59
N TRP A 105 -7.04 9.20 -8.60
CA TRP A 105 -6.78 8.59 -9.89
C TRP A 105 -5.98 9.55 -10.77
N ILE A 106 -5.01 9.01 -11.50
CA ILE A 106 -4.28 9.72 -12.55
C ILE A 106 -4.24 8.89 -13.84
N PRO A 107 -4.10 9.52 -15.02
CA PRO A 107 -3.80 8.79 -16.24
C PRO A 107 -2.49 8.00 -16.14
N ARG A 108 -2.43 6.83 -16.78
CA ARG A 108 -1.27 5.90 -16.73
C ARG A 108 0.02 6.54 -17.18
N GLU A 109 -0.01 7.39 -18.20
CA GLU A 109 1.15 8.12 -18.70
C GLU A 109 1.77 9.08 -17.68
N LYS A 110 1.04 9.42 -16.61
CA LYS A 110 1.55 10.22 -15.47
C LYS A 110 2.01 9.35 -14.30
N ASN A 111 1.77 8.04 -14.32
CA ASN A 111 2.07 7.15 -13.21
C ASN A 111 3.54 6.71 -13.26
N LYS A 112 4.40 7.33 -12.44
CA LYS A 112 5.83 7.00 -12.39
C LYS A 112 6.10 5.55 -11.92
N ALA A 113 5.25 5.00 -11.06
CA ALA A 113 5.42 3.66 -10.53
C ALA A 113 5.25 2.55 -11.60
N ASP A 114 4.46 2.80 -12.63
CA ASP A 114 4.29 1.88 -13.77
C ASP A 114 5.59 1.74 -14.60
N ALA A 115 6.31 2.85 -14.81
CA ALA A 115 7.63 2.80 -15.42
C ALA A 115 8.65 2.02 -14.56
N ASP A 116 8.60 2.19 -13.24
CA ASP A 116 9.48 1.47 -12.31
C ASP A 116 9.29 -0.04 -12.36
N ILE A 117 8.03 -0.52 -12.39
CA ILE A 117 7.72 -1.95 -12.54
C ILE A 117 8.23 -2.46 -13.88
N ARG A 118 7.96 -1.75 -14.99
CA ARG A 118 8.42 -2.17 -16.33
C ARG A 118 9.94 -2.26 -16.43
N ASN A 119 10.66 -1.27 -15.93
CA ASN A 119 12.12 -1.25 -15.97
C ASN A 119 12.74 -2.39 -15.16
N ARG A 120 12.14 -2.72 -14.01
CA ARG A 120 12.58 -3.83 -13.17
C ARG A 120 12.35 -5.22 -13.78
N HIS A 121 11.39 -5.35 -14.69
CA HIS A 121 11.09 -6.61 -15.39
C HIS A 121 11.66 -6.70 -16.81
N GLY A 122 12.05 -5.57 -17.41
CA GLY A 122 12.57 -5.48 -18.78
C GLY A 122 14.10 -5.40 -18.90
N ALA A 123 14.84 -5.13 -17.83
CA ALA A 123 16.30 -5.00 -17.89
C ALA A 123 17.02 -6.10 -17.10
N SER A 124 18.00 -6.74 -17.72
CA SER A 124 19.00 -7.63 -17.13
C SER A 124 19.98 -6.93 -16.18
N GLU A 125 19.65 -5.74 -15.66
CA GLU A 125 20.51 -4.97 -14.79
C GLU A 125 19.84 -4.70 -13.43
N SER A 126 20.61 -5.00 -12.38
CA SER A 126 20.21 -4.82 -10.99
C SER A 126 19.86 -3.36 -10.65
N PRO A 127 18.99 -3.12 -9.66
CA PRO A 127 18.45 -1.79 -9.40
C PRO A 127 19.53 -0.77 -9.01
N LYS A 128 19.45 0.44 -9.58
CA LYS A 128 20.19 1.60 -9.07
C LYS A 128 19.51 2.12 -7.78
N LYS A 129 20.23 1.91 -6.67
CA LYS A 129 20.17 2.52 -5.33
C LYS A 129 18.85 3.16 -4.87
N GLY A 130 18.10 2.37 -4.09
CA GLY A 130 17.38 2.79 -2.89
C GLY A 130 17.50 1.66 -1.87
N PRO A 131 17.54 1.90 -0.55
CA PRO A 131 17.65 0.79 0.39
C PRO A 131 16.40 -0.08 0.26
N ALA A 132 16.57 -1.33 -0.18
CA ALA A 132 15.54 -2.35 -0.10
C ALA A 132 15.28 -2.68 1.38
N LYS A 133 14.65 -1.76 2.11
CA LYS A 133 14.13 -2.03 3.44
C LYS A 133 12.85 -2.84 3.25
N ALA A 134 13.01 -4.16 3.16
CA ALA A 134 11.87 -5.05 3.30
C ALA A 134 11.28 -4.84 4.70
N THR A 135 10.08 -4.27 4.79
CA THR A 135 9.31 -4.23 6.04
C THR A 135 8.99 -5.66 6.49
N SER A 136 8.97 -5.89 7.80
CA SER A 136 8.71 -7.22 8.40
C SER A 136 7.33 -7.82 8.05
N SER A 137 6.42 -7.01 7.51
CA SER A 137 5.12 -7.40 6.97
C SER A 137 5.23 -8.05 5.58
N ILE A 138 6.14 -7.57 4.72
CA ILE A 138 6.35 -8.08 3.35
C ILE A 138 6.85 -9.54 3.38
N ASN A 139 7.81 -9.85 4.26
CA ASN A 139 8.36 -11.20 4.39
C ASN A 139 7.35 -12.22 4.95
N ARG A 140 6.35 -11.76 5.73
CA ARG A 140 5.30 -12.64 6.29
C ARG A 140 4.21 -12.98 5.27
N ARG A 141 3.94 -12.10 4.31
CA ARG A 141 2.96 -12.30 3.23
C ARG A 141 3.32 -13.45 2.27
N GLN A 142 4.60 -13.75 2.10
CA GLN A 142 5.09 -14.75 1.13
C GLN A 142 4.93 -16.22 1.58
N LYS A 143 4.45 -16.47 2.80
CA LYS A 143 4.36 -17.83 3.39
C LYS A 143 3.01 -18.53 3.24
N ALA A 144 1.96 -17.88 2.74
CA ALA A 144 0.66 -18.53 2.57
C ALA A 144 0.70 -19.49 1.37
N GLU A 145 0.44 -20.78 1.59
CA GLU A 145 0.48 -21.83 0.55
C GLU A 145 -0.90 -22.06 -0.08
N SER A 146 -1.97 -21.57 0.56
CA SER A 146 -3.36 -21.65 0.09
C SER A 146 -4.14 -20.34 0.27
N ALA A 147 -5.26 -20.21 -0.44
CA ALA A 147 -6.16 -19.05 -0.31
C ALA A 147 -6.76 -18.92 1.11
N ALA A 148 -7.05 -20.04 1.79
CA ALA A 148 -7.60 -20.03 3.14
C ALA A 148 -6.56 -19.54 4.17
N GLU A 149 -5.31 -20.00 4.06
CA GLU A 149 -4.21 -19.51 4.91
C GLU A 149 -3.93 -18.03 4.66
N TYR A 150 -4.04 -17.59 3.40
CA TYR A 150 -3.87 -16.19 3.06
C TYR A 150 -4.95 -15.30 3.69
N ILE A 151 -6.22 -15.73 3.66
CA ILE A 151 -7.32 -15.03 4.33
C ILE A 151 -7.06 -14.99 5.84
N LYS A 152 -6.72 -16.12 6.47
CA LYS A 152 -6.42 -16.19 7.90
C LYS A 152 -5.25 -15.28 8.30
N PHE A 153 -4.23 -15.18 7.44
CA PHE A 153 -3.12 -14.25 7.63
C PHE A 153 -3.59 -12.79 7.59
N LEU A 154 -4.40 -12.42 6.61
CA LEU A 154 -4.93 -11.05 6.48
C LEU A 154 -5.84 -10.68 7.66
N GLU A 155 -6.69 -11.61 8.11
CA GLU A 155 -7.53 -11.43 9.30
C GLU A 155 -6.69 -11.18 10.55
N ALA A 156 -5.64 -11.99 10.76
CA ALA A 156 -4.72 -11.82 11.90
C ALA A 156 -3.99 -10.48 11.85
N GLU A 157 -3.58 -10.02 10.66
CA GLU A 157 -2.91 -8.73 10.49
C GLU A 157 -3.84 -7.55 10.77
N VAL A 158 -5.09 -7.61 10.29
CA VAL A 158 -6.12 -6.60 10.59
C VAL A 158 -6.41 -6.57 12.09
N ALA A 159 -6.59 -7.72 12.72
CA ALA A 159 -6.83 -7.82 14.16
C ALA A 159 -5.67 -7.22 14.98
N ARG A 160 -4.42 -7.52 14.59
CA ARG A 160 -3.22 -6.98 15.22
C ARG A 160 -3.18 -5.45 15.14
N LEU A 161 -3.35 -4.88 13.94
CA LEU A 161 -3.33 -3.43 13.75
C LEU A 161 -4.46 -2.74 14.53
N THR A 162 -5.63 -3.35 14.56
CA THR A 162 -6.78 -2.85 15.31
C THR A 162 -6.51 -2.81 16.82
N GLU A 163 -5.89 -3.87 17.36
CA GLU A 163 -5.57 -3.92 18.80
C GLU A 163 -4.45 -2.93 19.17
N GLU A 164 -3.44 -2.79 18.31
CA GLU A 164 -2.41 -1.76 18.47
C GLU A 164 -3.02 -0.35 18.50
N ASN A 165 -4.02 -0.06 17.65
CA ASN A 165 -4.74 1.22 17.66
C ASN A 165 -5.47 1.45 18.99
N LYS A 166 -6.17 0.44 19.52
CA LYS A 166 -6.85 0.57 20.82
C LYS A 166 -5.87 0.85 21.96
N MET A 167 -4.72 0.19 21.97
CA MET A 167 -3.69 0.42 23.00
C MET A 167 -3.14 1.84 22.92
N LEU A 168 -2.86 2.35 21.71
CA LEU A 168 -2.41 3.72 21.50
C LEU A 168 -3.42 4.75 22.02
N MET A 169 -4.71 4.52 21.82
CA MET A 169 -5.76 5.44 22.30
C MET A 169 -5.90 5.47 23.81
N LYS A 170 -5.67 4.33 24.50
CA LYS A 170 -5.70 4.27 25.98
C LYS A 170 -4.54 5.03 26.64
N GLN A 171 -3.43 5.23 25.92
CA GLN A 171 -2.25 5.95 26.42
C GLN A 171 -2.35 7.47 26.25
N ILE A 172 -3.38 7.98 25.55
CA ILE A 172 -3.62 9.42 25.44
C ILE A 172 -4.27 9.89 26.75
N PRO A 173 -3.64 10.81 27.51
CA PRO A 173 -4.25 11.37 28.70
C PRO A 173 -5.62 11.96 28.36
N LYS A 174 -6.65 11.65 29.15
CA LYS A 174 -7.93 12.36 29.07
C LYS A 174 -7.65 13.81 29.48
N LEU A 175 -7.83 14.74 28.54
CA LEU A 175 -7.86 16.18 28.81
C LEU A 175 -9.08 16.54 29.68
#